data_AF-A0A0C3GAV2-F1
#
_entry.id   AF-A0A0C3GAV2-F1
#
_cell.length_a   1.000
_cell.length_b   1.000
_cell.length_c   1.000
_cell.angle_alpha   90.00
_cell.angle_beta   90.00
_cell.angle_gamma   90.00
#
_symmetry.space_group_name_H-M   'P 1'
#
loop_
_entity.id
_entity.type
_entity.pdbx_description
1 polymer ?
#
loop_
_entity_poly.entity_id
_entity_poly.type
_entity_poly.pdbx_seq_one_letter_code
_entity_poly.pdbx_strand_id
1 'polypeptide(L)'
;LVDADPELFVYILRYIRRGVLPCFYDNEKGHDFSPYLAPLGEAEVFQIPRLENWLKNKGYLTAVKVRYTIGVRDGQPYTETLSTDTQAEYHPVLRTRKVYICPYGNNYHRGDPATCEKLCGTDPAGRGSRYGDECYSQFDKISFRYCPRF
;
A
#
# COMPACT_ATOMS: atom_id res chain seq x y z
N LEU A 1 -19.39 0.66 42.76
CA LEU A 1 -17.92 0.66 42.57
C LEU A 1 -17.71 0.41 41.09
N VAL A 2 -17.17 1.37 40.34
CA VAL A 2 -16.80 1.11 38.94
C VAL A 2 -15.42 0.47 39.02
N ASP A 3 -15.37 -0.85 38.87
CA ASP A 3 -14.14 -1.63 38.78
C ASP A 3 -13.59 -1.54 37.35
N ALA A 4 -13.41 -0.30 36.87
CA ALA A 4 -12.83 -0.04 35.57
C ALA A 4 -11.34 0.17 35.73
N ASP A 5 -10.57 -0.45 34.85
CA ASP A 5 -9.12 -0.25 34.77
C ASP A 5 -8.82 1.26 34.64
N PRO A 6 -8.13 1.87 35.63
CA PRO A 6 -7.84 3.30 35.65
C PRO A 6 -7.08 3.79 34.41
N GLU A 7 -6.21 2.95 33.84
CA GLU A 7 -5.43 3.32 32.65
C GLU A 7 -6.30 3.38 31.39
N LEU A 8 -7.32 2.53 31.31
CA LEU A 8 -8.24 2.44 30.17
C LEU A 8 -9.30 3.54 30.22
N PHE A 9 -9.73 3.93 31.43
CA PHE A 9 -10.71 5.01 31.63
C PHE A 9 -10.23 6.37 31.13
N VAL A 10 -8.91 6.59 31.07
CA VAL A 10 -8.31 7.82 30.54
C VAL A 10 -8.73 8.07 29.09
N TYR A 11 -8.89 7.03 28.26
CA TYR A 11 -9.26 7.19 26.85
C TYR A 11 -10.73 7.57 26.68
N ILE A 12 -11.63 6.97 27.47
CA ILE A 12 -13.04 7.34 27.55
C ILE A 12 -13.17 8.80 28.00
N LEU A 13 -12.48 9.19 29.08
CA LEU A 13 -12.50 10.56 29.59
C LEU A 13 -11.95 11.57 28.58
N ARG A 14 -10.86 11.24 27.86
CA ARG A 14 -10.34 12.09 26.78
C ARG A 14 -11.37 12.29 25.68
N TYR A 15 -12.08 11.23 25.29
CA TYR A 15 -13.16 11.33 24.32
C TYR A 15 -14.30 12.20 24.82
N ILE A 16 -14.79 12.00 26.05
CA ILE A 16 -15.89 12.82 26.61
C ILE A 16 -15.48 14.29 26.73
N ARG A 17 -14.26 14.58 27.18
CA ARG A 17 -13.79 15.96 27.41
C ARG A 17 -13.44 16.72 26.13
N ARG A 18 -12.96 16.03 25.10
CA ARG A 18 -12.38 16.68 23.89
C ARG A 18 -13.00 16.23 22.57
N GLY A 19 -13.84 15.19 22.57
CA GLY A 19 -14.40 14.58 21.37
C GLY A 19 -13.39 13.85 20.50
N VAL A 20 -12.19 13.55 21.02
CA VAL A 20 -11.10 12.90 20.27
C VAL A 20 -11.24 11.39 20.34
N LEU A 21 -11.34 10.76 19.17
CA LEU A 21 -11.47 9.31 19.05
C LEU A 21 -10.12 8.61 19.28
N PRO A 22 -10.09 7.45 19.98
CA PRO A 22 -8.87 6.74 20.27
C PRO A 22 -8.23 6.19 19.00
N CYS A 23 -6.91 6.35 18.90
CA CYS A 23 -6.06 5.79 17.86
C CYS A 23 -4.73 5.38 18.49
N PHE A 24 -4.49 4.07 18.58
CA PHE A 24 -3.28 3.46 19.10
C PHE A 24 -2.45 2.99 17.91
N TYR A 25 -1.68 3.91 17.33
CA TYR A 25 -0.85 3.64 16.17
C TYR A 25 0.57 4.10 16.45
N ASP A 26 1.52 3.21 16.18
CA ASP A 26 2.95 3.48 16.19
C ASP A 26 3.52 3.30 14.77
N ASN A 27 4.45 4.15 14.37
CA ASN A 27 5.00 4.11 13.02
C ASN A 27 5.85 2.85 12.74
N GLU A 28 6.45 2.26 13.77
CA GLU A 28 7.29 1.06 13.64
C GLU A 28 6.48 -0.22 13.82
N LYS A 29 5.57 -0.23 14.82
CA LYS A 29 4.82 -1.43 15.21
C LYS A 29 3.42 -1.54 14.58
N GLY A 30 2.91 -0.45 14.03
CA GLY A 30 1.54 -0.36 13.52
C GLY A 30 0.51 -0.16 14.62
N HIS A 31 -0.71 -0.66 14.39
CA HIS A 31 -1.77 -0.58 15.40
C HIS A 31 -1.53 -1.58 16.53
N ASP A 32 -1.64 -1.09 17.78
CA ASP A 32 -1.87 -1.98 18.91
C ASP A 32 -3.36 -2.27 19.01
N PHE A 33 -3.77 -3.46 18.61
CA PHE A 33 -5.17 -3.86 18.56
C PHE A 33 -5.78 -4.16 19.93
N SER A 34 -4.95 -4.55 20.91
CA SER A 34 -5.40 -4.92 22.26
C SER A 34 -6.13 -3.80 23.00
N PRO A 35 -5.60 -2.55 23.08
CA PRO A 35 -6.23 -1.46 23.82
C PRO A 35 -7.53 -0.94 23.20
N TYR A 36 -7.95 -1.40 22.02
CA TYR A 36 -9.26 -1.02 21.47
C TYR A 36 -10.43 -1.79 22.09
N LEU A 37 -10.19 -2.96 22.70
CA LEU A 37 -11.23 -3.79 23.28
C LEU A 37 -11.86 -3.18 24.54
N ALA A 38 -11.03 -2.60 25.40
CA ALA A 38 -11.52 -2.06 26.67
C ALA A 38 -12.38 -0.79 26.49
N PRO A 39 -11.98 0.23 25.71
CA PRO A 39 -12.84 1.37 25.43
C PRO A 39 -14.13 0.97 24.71
N LEU A 40 -14.15 -0.17 24.01
CA LEU A 40 -15.36 -0.68 23.36
C LEU A 40 -16.36 -1.17 24.41
N GLY A 41 -15.93 -2.03 25.33
CA GLY A 41 -16.80 -2.50 26.42
C GLY A 41 -17.33 -1.35 27.28
N GLU A 42 -16.47 -0.39 27.62
CA GLU A 42 -16.88 0.80 28.37
C GLU A 42 -17.83 1.70 27.56
N ALA A 43 -17.60 1.90 26.25
CA ALA A 43 -18.51 2.68 25.42
C ALA A 43 -19.91 2.05 25.30
N GLU A 44 -20.02 0.73 25.37
CA GLU A 44 -21.29 0.01 25.42
C GLU A 44 -21.99 0.23 26.77
N VAL A 45 -21.26 0.10 27.89
CA VAL A 45 -21.80 0.33 29.24
C VAL A 45 -22.28 1.77 29.42
N PHE A 46 -21.48 2.75 29.00
CA PHE A 46 -21.81 4.17 29.10
C PHE A 46 -22.73 4.67 27.98
N GLN A 47 -23.14 3.80 27.05
CA GLN A 47 -24.01 4.13 25.92
C GLN A 47 -23.51 5.34 25.14
N ILE A 48 -22.27 5.27 24.62
CA ILE A 48 -21.63 6.33 23.83
C ILE A 48 -21.61 5.90 22.35
N PRO A 49 -22.69 6.13 21.56
CA PRO A 49 -22.88 5.40 20.30
C PRO A 49 -21.84 5.76 19.25
N ARG A 50 -21.33 7.00 19.25
CA ARG A 50 -20.28 7.42 18.31
C ARG A 50 -18.95 6.74 18.58
N LEU A 51 -18.58 6.57 19.86
CA LEU A 51 -17.33 5.89 20.23
C LEU A 51 -17.46 4.39 20.00
N GLU A 52 -18.61 3.81 20.36
CA GLU A 52 -18.95 2.42 20.06
C GLU A 52 -18.84 2.14 18.54
N ASN A 53 -19.50 2.95 17.69
CA ASN A 53 -19.43 2.77 16.25
C ASN A 53 -18.00 2.93 15.70
N TRP A 54 -17.23 3.87 16.25
CA TRP A 54 -15.83 4.04 15.86
C TRP A 54 -15.02 2.77 16.11
N LEU A 55 -15.19 2.16 17.28
CA LEU A 55 -14.43 0.99 17.69
C LEU A 55 -14.92 -0.29 16.98
N LYS A 56 -16.24 -0.52 16.93
CA LYS A 56 -16.85 -1.68 16.25
C LYS A 56 -16.54 -1.72 14.76
N ASN A 57 -16.64 -0.57 14.08
CA ASN A 57 -16.37 -0.48 12.64
C ASN A 57 -14.89 -0.28 12.31
N LYS A 58 -14.00 -0.43 13.31
CA LYS A 58 -12.55 -0.26 13.15
C LYS A 58 -12.16 1.05 12.47
N GLY A 59 -12.87 2.15 12.80
CA GLY A 59 -12.67 3.46 12.18
C GLY A 59 -11.23 3.98 12.31
N TYR A 60 -10.51 3.53 13.34
CA TYR A 60 -9.09 3.80 13.53
C TYR A 60 -8.19 3.35 12.37
N LEU A 61 -8.58 2.33 11.59
CA LEU A 61 -7.85 1.89 10.39
C LEU A 61 -7.89 2.93 9.26
N THR A 62 -8.92 3.77 9.23
CA THR A 62 -9.05 4.86 8.25
C THR A 62 -8.43 6.17 8.72
N ALA A 63 -8.15 6.28 10.03
CA ALA A 63 -7.57 7.48 10.64
C ALA A 63 -6.11 7.68 10.22
N VAL A 64 -5.43 6.59 9.86
CA VAL A 64 -4.02 6.58 9.48
C VAL A 64 -3.90 5.99 8.07
N LYS A 65 -3.00 6.54 7.25
CA LYS A 65 -2.67 6.02 5.92
C LYS A 65 -1.17 5.90 5.83
N VAL A 66 -0.68 4.71 5.44
CA VAL A 66 0.74 4.47 5.27
C VAL A 66 1.06 4.52 3.78
N ARG A 67 1.99 5.39 3.40
CA ARG A 67 2.49 5.52 2.04
C ARG A 67 3.89 4.95 1.95
N TYR A 68 4.06 3.91 1.13
CA TYR A 68 5.34 3.30 0.84
C TYR A 68 5.89 3.88 -0.46
N THR A 69 7.19 4.19 -0.46
CA THR A 69 7.93 4.58 -1.66
C THR A 69 9.19 3.73 -1.74
N ILE A 70 9.29 2.93 -2.80
CA ILE A 70 10.43 2.05 -3.05
C ILE A 70 11.24 2.67 -4.19
N GLY A 71 12.47 3.07 -3.87
CA GLY A 71 13.42 3.55 -4.86
C GLY A 71 13.91 2.39 -5.73
N VAL A 72 13.86 2.56 -7.05
CA VAL A 72 14.41 1.61 -8.01
C VAL A 72 15.64 2.23 -8.65
N ARG A 73 16.78 1.53 -8.57
CA ARG A 73 17.98 1.97 -9.27
C ARG A 73 17.71 1.88 -10.77
N ASP A 74 17.89 3.01 -11.48
CA ASP A 74 17.67 3.15 -12.92
C ASP A 74 16.20 2.99 -13.39
N GLY A 75 15.22 3.19 -12.50
CA GLY A 75 13.79 3.08 -12.81
C GLY A 75 12.91 4.17 -12.17
N GLN A 76 11.62 4.15 -12.49
CA GLN A 76 10.64 5.00 -11.80
C GLN A 76 10.38 4.44 -10.39
N PRO A 77 10.26 5.29 -9.36
CA PRO A 77 9.97 4.84 -8.00
C PRO A 77 8.58 4.21 -7.94
N TYR A 78 8.49 3.07 -7.25
CA TYR A 78 7.21 2.44 -6.98
C TYR A 78 6.59 3.08 -5.73
N THR A 79 5.38 3.63 -5.87
CA THR A 79 4.66 4.26 -4.76
C THR A 79 3.30 3.60 -4.58
N GLU A 80 2.96 3.29 -3.34
CA GLU A 80 1.66 2.71 -3.01
C GLU A 80 1.16 3.23 -1.65
N THR A 81 -0.17 3.34 -1.51
CA THR A 81 -0.80 3.60 -0.20
C THR A 81 -1.48 2.33 0.28
N LEU A 82 -1.16 1.91 1.49
CA LEU A 82 -1.76 0.73 2.11
C LEU A 82 -2.63 1.12 3.30
N SER A 83 -3.62 0.25 3.56
CA SER A 83 -4.35 0.24 4.82
C SER A 83 -3.39 -0.16 5.94
N THR A 84 -3.61 0.39 7.14
CA THR A 84 -2.70 0.20 8.29
C THR A 84 -2.81 -1.20 8.92
N ASP A 85 -3.81 -1.98 8.53
CA ASP A 85 -3.96 -3.40 8.85
C ASP A 85 -3.30 -4.33 7.82
N THR A 86 -2.64 -3.79 6.80
CA THR A 86 -2.04 -4.56 5.72
C THR A 86 -0.53 -4.63 5.88
N GLN A 87 -0.01 -5.84 6.05
CA GLN A 87 1.41 -6.13 5.94
C GLN A 87 1.71 -6.51 4.48
N ALA A 88 2.68 -5.85 3.87
CA ALA A 88 3.12 -6.14 2.52
C ALA A 88 4.60 -6.49 2.49
N GLU A 89 4.92 -7.55 1.76
CA GLU A 89 6.27 -7.95 1.42
C GLU A 89 6.50 -7.67 -0.06
N TYR A 90 7.63 -7.04 -0.36
CA TYR A 90 8.01 -6.67 -1.71
C TYR A 90 9.24 -7.48 -2.12
N HIS A 91 9.08 -8.33 -3.13
CA HIS A 91 10.17 -9.17 -3.65
C HIS A 91 10.65 -8.59 -4.99
N PRO A 92 11.85 -8.01 -5.06
CA PRO A 92 12.42 -7.58 -6.33
C PRO A 92 12.74 -8.80 -7.18
N VAL A 93 12.19 -8.86 -8.39
CA VAL A 93 12.43 -9.90 -9.37
C VAL A 93 13.01 -9.28 -10.64
N LEU A 94 14.13 -9.84 -11.10
CA LEU A 94 14.68 -9.52 -12.41
C LEU A 94 13.91 -10.32 -13.47
N ARG A 95 13.32 -9.61 -14.43
CA ARG A 95 12.57 -10.21 -15.54
C ARG A 95 13.15 -9.73 -16.86
N THR A 96 12.93 -10.52 -17.91
CA THR A 96 13.33 -10.16 -19.27
C THR A 96 12.10 -9.86 -20.11
N ARG A 97 12.13 -8.73 -20.84
CA ARG A 97 11.10 -8.40 -21.83
C ARG A 97 11.70 -8.37 -23.23
N LYS A 98 10.89 -8.74 -24.22
CA LYS A 98 11.22 -8.54 -25.63
C LYS A 98 11.05 -7.07 -25.98
N VAL A 99 12.11 -6.44 -26.47
CA VAL A 99 12.11 -5.05 -26.91
C VAL A 99 12.37 -5.00 -28.40
N TYR A 100 11.49 -4.32 -29.14
CA TYR A 100 11.63 -4.15 -30.58
C TYR A 100 12.95 -3.45 -30.93
N ILE A 101 13.69 -4.03 -31.88
CA ILE A 101 14.93 -3.48 -32.43
C ILE A 101 14.67 -3.08 -33.87
N CYS A 102 15.01 -1.83 -34.20
CA CYS A 102 14.93 -1.32 -35.56
C CYS A 102 15.72 -2.21 -36.54
N PRO A 103 15.15 -2.65 -37.67
CA PRO A 103 15.86 -3.41 -38.70
C PRO A 103 17.08 -2.70 -39.27
N TYR A 104 17.09 -1.36 -39.22
CA TYR A 104 18.19 -0.50 -39.66
C TYR A 104 19.24 -0.22 -38.58
N GLY A 105 19.07 -0.75 -37.36
CA GLY A 105 20.01 -0.53 -36.25
C GLY A 105 19.86 0.81 -35.53
N ASN A 106 18.80 1.58 -35.81
CA ASN A 106 18.53 2.85 -35.14
C ASN A 106 17.95 2.62 -33.74
N ASN A 107 18.46 3.34 -32.73
CA ASN A 107 17.98 3.24 -31.36
C ASN A 107 16.91 4.30 -30.98
N TYR A 108 16.67 5.30 -31.83
CA TYR A 108 15.77 6.43 -31.54
C TYR A 108 14.31 6.04 -31.30
N HIS A 109 13.87 4.88 -31.82
CA HIS A 109 12.52 4.33 -31.65
C HIS A 109 12.59 2.87 -31.17
N ARG A 110 13.66 2.52 -30.43
CA ARG A 110 13.79 1.19 -29.82
C ARG A 110 12.63 0.95 -28.87
N GLY A 111 12.01 -0.24 -28.96
CA GLY A 111 10.84 -0.60 -28.19
C GLY A 111 9.50 -0.09 -28.74
N ASP A 112 9.50 0.76 -29.77
CA ASP A 112 8.27 1.27 -30.41
C ASP A 112 8.24 0.98 -31.91
N PRO A 113 7.64 -0.16 -32.33
CA PRO A 113 7.54 -0.53 -33.73
C PRO A 113 6.65 0.44 -34.53
N ALA A 114 5.63 1.05 -33.91
CA ALA A 114 4.74 1.97 -34.61
C ALA A 114 5.46 3.27 -34.97
N THR A 115 6.32 3.77 -34.08
CA THR A 115 7.19 4.91 -34.38
C THR A 115 8.28 4.54 -35.39
N CYS A 116 8.82 3.32 -35.34
CA CYS A 116 9.76 2.83 -36.35
C CYS A 116 9.15 2.85 -37.76
N GLU A 117 7.93 2.36 -37.92
CA GLU A 117 7.24 2.33 -39.22
C GLU A 117 7.05 3.74 -39.78
N LYS A 118 6.66 4.70 -38.93
CA LYS A 118 6.49 6.10 -39.35
C LYS A 118 7.79 6.79 -39.76
N LEU A 119 8.89 6.52 -39.05
CA LEU A 119 10.17 7.21 -39.27
C LEU A 119 11.06 6.54 -40.31
N CYS A 120 11.04 5.22 -40.40
CA CYS A 120 11.91 4.44 -41.29
C CYS A 120 11.16 3.84 -42.48
N GLY A 121 9.82 3.85 -42.47
CA GLY A 121 9.00 3.22 -43.50
C GLY A 121 9.09 1.69 -43.50
N THR A 122 8.59 1.09 -44.57
CA THR A 122 8.65 -0.35 -44.81
C THR A 122 10.09 -0.79 -45.03
N ASP A 123 10.53 -1.88 -44.39
CA ASP A 123 11.88 -2.43 -44.58
C ASP A 123 12.00 -3.09 -45.98
N PRO A 124 12.74 -2.49 -46.94
CA PRO A 124 12.84 -3.01 -48.30
C PRO A 124 13.71 -4.27 -48.37
N ALA A 125 14.51 -4.54 -47.33
CA ALA A 125 15.35 -5.73 -47.25
C ALA A 125 14.62 -6.94 -46.67
N GLY A 126 13.35 -6.79 -46.25
CA GLY A 126 12.55 -7.89 -45.71
C GLY A 126 13.18 -8.58 -44.49
N ARG A 127 14.00 -7.88 -43.70
CA ARG A 127 14.72 -8.45 -42.54
C ARG A 127 13.79 -8.80 -41.38
N GLY A 128 12.53 -8.38 -41.47
CA GLY A 128 11.48 -8.66 -40.49
C GLY A 128 11.70 -7.92 -39.17
N SER A 129 10.66 -7.91 -38.33
CA SER A 129 10.75 -7.35 -36.99
C SER A 129 11.73 -8.14 -36.14
N ARG A 130 12.71 -7.46 -35.54
CA ARG A 130 13.68 -8.05 -34.62
C ARG A 130 13.34 -7.65 -33.20
N TYR A 131 13.56 -8.57 -32.25
CA TYR A 131 13.37 -8.32 -30.83
C TYR A 131 14.60 -8.76 -30.05
N GLY A 132 15.09 -7.91 -29.16
CA GLY A 132 16.12 -8.25 -28.18
C GLY A 132 15.52 -8.50 -26.81
N ASP A 133 16.30 -9.10 -25.92
CA ASP A 133 15.95 -9.24 -24.51
C ASP A 133 16.52 -8.08 -23.70
N GLU A 134 15.68 -7.50 -22.84
CA GLU A 134 16.08 -6.46 -21.90
C GLU A 134 15.66 -6.85 -20.49
N CYS A 135 16.62 -6.83 -19.57
CA CYS A 135 16.35 -7.04 -18.15
C CYS A 135 15.67 -5.80 -17.56
N TYR A 136 14.61 -6.00 -16.80
CA TYR A 136 13.95 -4.97 -16.01
C TYR A 136 13.64 -5.51 -14.61
N SER A 137 13.67 -4.61 -13.62
CA SER A 137 13.27 -4.93 -12.26
C SER A 137 11.76 -4.72 -12.09
N GLN A 138 11.09 -5.71 -11.52
CA GLN A 138 9.70 -5.64 -11.10
C GLN A 138 9.60 -6.07 -9.64
N PHE A 139 8.62 -5.55 -8.90
CA PHE A 139 8.31 -6.05 -7.57
C PHE A 139 7.10 -6.95 -7.63
N ASP A 140 7.28 -8.20 -7.21
CA ASP A 140 6.17 -9.07 -6.89
C ASP A 140 5.77 -8.75 -5.43
N LYS A 141 4.48 -8.45 -5.24
CA LYS A 141 3.94 -8.05 -3.94
C LYS A 141 3.13 -9.19 -3.35
N ILE A 142 3.45 -9.55 -2.12
CA ILE A 142 2.62 -10.42 -1.29
C ILE A 142 2.04 -9.56 -0.19
N SER A 143 0.71 -9.57 -0.02
CA SER A 143 0.06 -8.79 1.03
C SER A 143 -0.82 -9.67 1.90
N PHE A 144 -0.65 -9.52 3.21
CA PHE A 144 -1.47 -10.14 4.22
C PHE A 144 -2.28 -9.04 4.91
N ARG A 145 -3.60 -9.21 4.96
CA ARG A 145 -4.44 -8.37 5.82
C ARG A 145 -4.52 -9.01 7.18
N TYR A 146 -4.14 -8.27 8.20
CA TYR A 146 -4.38 -8.67 9.57
C TYR A 146 -5.88 -8.59 9.85
N CYS A 147 -6.49 -9.75 10.07
CA CYS A 147 -7.88 -9.84 10.50
C CYS A 147 -7.89 -10.27 11.97
N PRO A 148 -7.88 -9.33 12.93
CA PRO A 148 -8.03 -9.68 14.33
C PRO A 148 -9.42 -10.29 14.50
N ARG A 149 -9.45 -11.53 15.00
CA ARG A 149 -10.66 -12.18 15.49
C ARG A 149 -10.93 -11.59 16.87
N PHE A 150 -11.91 -10.70 16.94
CA PHE A 150 -12.49 -10.22 18.18
C PHE A 150 -13.79 -11.00 18.41
#